data_AF-A0A5B7BLT8-F1
#
_entry.id   AF-A0A5B7BLT8-F1
#
_cell.length_a   1.000
_cell.length_b   1.000
_cell.length_c   1.000
_cell.angle_alpha   90.00
_cell.angle_beta   90.00
_cell.angle_gamma   90.00
#
_symmetry.space_group_name_H-M   'P 1'
#
loop_
_entity.id
_entity.type
_entity.pdbx_description
1 polymer ?
#
loop_
_entity_poly.entity_id
_entity_poly.type
_entity_poly.pdbx_seq_one_letter_code
_entity_poly.pdbx_strand_id
1 'polypeptide(L)'
;MRIMMGKYHYVLYFLVLAMHPRMLMTVDEDLKPLSVPVRVGQAVDVVGQAGRPKTITGFQTHSTPVILAAGDRAELATEKYIPVSPILEGFVILKVNPEYRDDH
;
A
#
# COMPACT_ATOMS: atom_id res chain seq x y z
N MET A 1 -14.28 -27.31 9.87
CA MET A 1 -14.15 -26.87 11.28
C MET A 1 -13.76 -27.98 12.27
N ARG A 2 -14.29 -29.22 12.19
CA ARG A 2 -14.09 -30.27 13.22
C ARG A 2 -12.69 -30.92 13.27
N ILE A 3 -11.88 -30.76 12.22
CA ILE A 3 -10.52 -31.34 12.10
C ILE A 3 -9.44 -30.44 12.72
N MET A 4 -9.65 -29.11 12.71
CA MET A 4 -8.68 -28.12 13.22
C MET A 4 -8.66 -28.05 14.75
N MET A 5 -9.83 -28.20 15.40
CA MET A 5 -10.00 -28.06 16.85
C MET A 5 -9.83 -29.37 17.65
N GLY A 6 -9.46 -30.48 17.00
CA GLY A 6 -9.51 -31.82 17.60
C GLY A 6 -8.16 -32.50 17.78
N LYS A 7 -7.45 -32.81 16.68
CA LYS A 7 -6.17 -33.53 16.71
C LYS A 7 -4.94 -32.63 16.48
N TYR A 8 -5.15 -31.44 15.93
CA TYR A 8 -4.08 -30.59 15.41
C TYR A 8 -4.21 -29.14 15.89
N HIS A 9 -4.38 -28.95 17.20
CA HIS A 9 -4.47 -27.62 17.82
C HIS A 9 -3.27 -26.70 17.49
N TYR A 10 -2.10 -27.28 17.23
CA TYR A 10 -0.90 -26.53 16.85
C TYR A 10 -0.98 -25.92 15.43
N VAL A 11 -1.82 -26.45 14.54
CA VAL A 11 -1.98 -25.92 13.17
C VAL A 11 -2.62 -24.53 13.18
N LEU A 12 -3.44 -24.22 14.18
CA LEU A 12 -3.98 -22.88 14.39
C LEU A 12 -2.89 -21.84 14.69
N TYR A 13 -1.83 -22.20 15.43
CA TYR A 13 -0.72 -21.28 15.70
C TYR A 13 0.06 -20.92 14.43
N PHE A 14 0.19 -21.85 13.49
CA PHE A 14 0.82 -21.57 12.18
C PHE A 14 -0.09 -20.75 11.26
N LEU A 15 -1.41 -20.99 11.27
CA LEU A 15 -2.36 -20.25 10.45
C LEU A 15 -2.52 -18.79 10.90
N VAL A 16 -2.47 -18.53 12.21
CA VAL A 16 -2.60 -17.18 12.79
C VAL A 16 -1.53 -16.22 12.28
N LEU A 17 -0.29 -16.69 12.09
CA LEU A 17 0.80 -15.86 11.57
C LEU A 17 0.58 -15.47 10.09
N ALA A 18 -0.09 -16.32 9.31
CA ALA A 18 -0.39 -16.06 7.90
C ALA A 18 -1.56 -15.08 7.71
N MET A 19 -2.33 -14.76 8.76
CA MET A 19 -3.50 -13.89 8.67
C MET A 19 -3.18 -12.39 8.72
N HIS A 20 -1.94 -11.97 8.93
CA HIS A 20 -1.61 -10.54 8.93
C HIS A 20 -1.77 -9.92 7.53
N PRO A 21 -2.82 -9.11 7.28
CA PRO A 21 -3.04 -8.53 5.97
C PRO A 21 -2.04 -7.38 5.74
N ARG A 22 -1.50 -7.29 4.53
CA ARG A 22 -0.70 -6.12 4.10
C ARG A 22 -1.66 -4.97 3.79
N MET A 23 -1.99 -4.17 4.79
CA MET A 23 -2.80 -2.97 4.63
C MET A 23 -1.93 -1.74 4.40
N LEU A 24 -2.40 -0.78 3.62
CA LEU A 24 -1.82 0.56 3.48
C LEU A 24 -2.80 1.59 4.02
N MET A 25 -2.37 2.34 5.02
CA MET A 25 -3.06 3.48 5.60
C MET A 25 -2.12 4.68 5.61
N THR A 26 -2.64 5.82 5.16
CA THR A 26 -1.89 7.07 5.07
C THR A 26 -2.36 8.03 6.16
N VAL A 27 -1.39 8.64 6.84
CA VAL A 27 -1.61 9.59 7.92
C VAL A 27 -0.86 10.89 7.63
N ASP A 28 -1.38 12.00 8.11
CA ASP A 28 -0.73 13.32 8.02
C ASP A 28 0.32 13.51 9.14
N GLU A 29 1.06 14.61 9.13
CA GLU A 29 2.01 14.99 10.19
C GLU A 29 1.31 15.17 11.55
N ASP A 30 0.04 15.57 11.55
CA ASP A 30 -0.83 15.65 12.74
C ASP A 30 -1.46 14.30 13.15
N LEU A 31 -0.98 13.17 12.61
CA LEU A 31 -1.49 11.81 12.87
C LEU A 31 -2.98 11.62 12.51
N LYS A 32 -3.54 12.50 11.68
CA LYS A 32 -4.91 12.36 11.18
C LYS A 32 -4.94 11.40 9.99
N PRO A 33 -5.94 10.51 9.90
CA PRO A 33 -6.11 9.65 8.74
C PRO A 33 -6.39 10.53 7.52
N LEU A 34 -5.57 10.38 6.49
CA LEU A 34 -5.68 11.13 5.25
C LEU A 34 -5.97 10.13 4.12
N SER A 35 -7.10 10.28 3.42
CA SER A 35 -7.39 9.47 2.26
C SER A 35 -6.72 10.08 1.03
N VAL A 36 -5.77 9.36 0.45
CA VAL A 36 -5.07 9.77 -0.78
C VAL A 36 -5.24 8.73 -1.88
N PRO A 37 -5.24 9.16 -3.15
CA PRO A 37 -5.29 8.24 -4.27
C PRO A 37 -3.94 7.51 -4.42
N VAL A 38 -4.00 6.18 -4.44
CA VAL A 38 -2.87 5.26 -4.64
C VAL A 38 -3.14 4.33 -5.81
N ARG A 39 -2.11 3.99 -6.57
CA ARG A 39 -2.13 2.96 -7.60
C ARG A 39 -1.57 1.68 -7.02
N VAL A 40 -2.27 0.57 -7.22
CA VAL A 40 -1.88 -0.75 -6.71
C VAL A 40 -1.71 -1.69 -7.88
N GLY A 41 -0.65 -2.49 -7.83
CA GLY A 41 -0.51 -3.67 -8.68
C GLY A 41 0.86 -4.31 -8.55
N GLN A 42 1.18 -5.21 -9.48
CA GLN A 42 2.34 -6.08 -9.34
C GLN A 42 3.64 -5.27 -9.40
N ALA A 43 4.53 -5.53 -8.45
CA ALA A 43 5.87 -4.94 -8.46
C ALA A 43 6.65 -5.43 -9.68
N VAL A 44 7.08 -4.51 -10.54
CA VAL A 44 7.94 -4.78 -11.69
C VAL A 44 9.06 -3.76 -11.71
N ASP A 45 10.26 -4.18 -12.13
CA ASP A 45 11.45 -3.31 -12.08
C ASP A 45 11.27 -2.04 -12.93
N VAL A 46 10.69 -2.19 -14.12
CA VAL A 46 10.23 -1.10 -14.99
C VAL A 46 9.05 -1.59 -15.83
N VAL A 47 7.90 -0.91 -15.82
CA VAL A 47 6.94 -1.03 -16.94
C VAL A 47 7.42 -0.18 -18.12
N GLY A 48 7.33 -0.71 -19.34
CA GLY A 48 7.81 -0.08 -20.59
C GLY A 48 7.01 1.16 -21.05
N GLN A 49 6.70 2.08 -20.14
CA GLN A 49 6.17 3.39 -20.51
C GLN A 49 7.29 4.29 -20.99
N ALA A 50 7.17 4.79 -22.22
CA ALA A 50 8.08 5.77 -22.77
C ALA A 50 8.05 7.07 -21.91
N GLY A 51 9.21 7.49 -21.40
CA GLY A 51 9.41 8.79 -20.77
C GLY A 51 9.29 8.87 -19.25
N ARG A 52 8.55 7.96 -18.57
CA ARG A 52 8.52 7.87 -17.10
C ARG A 52 8.47 6.40 -16.65
N PRO A 53 9.60 5.79 -16.25
CA PRO A 53 9.59 4.42 -15.74
C PRO A 53 8.73 4.37 -14.48
N LYS A 54 7.68 3.54 -14.50
CA LYS A 54 6.85 3.24 -13.32
C LYS A 54 7.22 1.85 -12.81
N THR A 55 7.19 1.65 -11.49
CA THR A 55 7.60 0.39 -10.84
C THR A 55 6.40 -0.54 -10.59
N ILE A 56 5.20 -0.18 -11.07
CA ILE A 56 3.95 -0.88 -10.80
C ILE A 56 3.20 -1.15 -12.11
N THR A 57 2.64 -2.36 -12.23
CA THR A 57 1.67 -2.69 -13.27
C THR A 57 0.27 -2.24 -12.85
N GLY A 58 -0.48 -1.61 -13.75
CA GLY A 58 -1.87 -1.22 -13.48
C GLY A 58 -2.08 0.29 -13.35
N PHE A 59 -3.18 0.76 -13.93
CA PHE A 59 -3.59 2.17 -13.96
C PHE A 59 -4.76 2.46 -13.03
N GLN A 60 -5.31 1.44 -12.35
CA GLN A 60 -6.43 1.63 -11.44
C GLN A 60 -5.98 2.39 -10.20
N THR A 61 -6.76 3.42 -9.86
CA THR A 61 -6.51 4.27 -8.70
C THR A 61 -7.52 3.92 -7.62
N HIS A 62 -7.02 3.59 -6.43
CA HIS A 62 -7.79 3.31 -5.23
C HIS A 62 -7.55 4.42 -4.21
N SER A 63 -8.51 4.65 -3.33
CA SER A 63 -8.32 5.57 -2.19
C SER A 63 -7.90 4.77 -0.96
N THR A 64 -6.94 5.28 -0.19
CA THR A 64 -6.55 4.66 1.09
C THR A 64 -7.70 4.78 2.12
N PRO A 65 -7.90 3.76 2.99
CA PRO A 65 -7.07 2.57 3.20
C PRO A 65 -7.34 1.44 2.20
N VAL A 66 -6.28 0.75 1.76
CA VAL A 66 -6.35 -0.36 0.79
C VAL A 66 -5.64 -1.60 1.33
N ILE A 67 -6.13 -2.79 0.97
CA ILE A 67 -5.45 -4.06 1.24
C ILE A 67 -4.67 -4.45 -0.02
N LEU A 68 -3.36 -4.68 0.15
CA LEU A 68 -2.46 -5.11 -0.91
C LEU A 68 -2.45 -6.64 -0.97
N ALA A 69 -2.51 -7.19 -2.17
CA ALA A 69 -2.34 -8.63 -2.36
C ALA A 69 -0.85 -9.03 -2.21
N ALA A 70 -0.59 -10.34 -2.18
CA ALA A 70 0.77 -10.87 -2.16
C ALA A 70 1.50 -10.50 -3.47
N GLY A 71 2.62 -9.79 -3.36
CA GLY A 71 3.41 -9.33 -4.51
C GLY A 71 2.97 -7.99 -5.12
N ASP A 72 1.86 -7.42 -4.64
CA ASP A 72 1.46 -6.07 -5.02
C ASP A 72 2.30 -5.02 -4.28
N ARG A 73 2.53 -3.92 -4.98
CA ARG A 73 3.12 -2.68 -4.46
C ARG A 73 2.13 -1.55 -4.67
N ALA A 74 2.23 -0.53 -3.84
CA ALA A 74 1.47 0.72 -3.99
C ALA A 74 2.41 1.88 -4.35
N GLU A 75 1.89 2.82 -5.15
CA GLU A 75 2.53 4.09 -5.49
C GLU A 75 1.50 5.21 -5.37
N LEU A 76 1.90 6.40 -4.93
CA LEU A 76 1.00 7.56 -4.86
C LEU A 76 0.61 7.99 -6.27
N ALA A 77 -0.69 8.25 -6.48
CA ALA A 77 -1.19 8.75 -7.77
C ALA A 77 -1.00 10.27 -7.93
N THR A 78 -0.66 10.97 -6.84
CA THR A 78 -0.62 12.44 -6.73
C THR A 78 0.73 12.90 -6.19
N GLU A 79 1.26 14.01 -6.73
CA GLU A 79 2.54 14.63 -6.34
C GLU A 79 2.41 15.66 -5.19
N LYS A 80 1.19 15.89 -4.70
CA LYS A 80 0.87 16.79 -3.56
C LYS A 80 1.49 16.35 -2.25
N TYR A 81 1.68 15.05 -2.07
CA TYR A 81 2.20 14.47 -0.84
C TYR A 81 3.47 13.68 -1.12
N ILE A 82 4.45 13.82 -0.23
CA ILE A 82 5.69 13.03 -0.24
C ILE A 82 5.64 12.05 0.94
N PRO A 83 5.77 10.75 0.70
CA PRO A 83 5.83 9.77 1.77
C PRO A 83 7.19 9.82 2.45
N VAL A 84 7.21 9.74 3.78
CA VAL A 84 8.48 9.69 4.55
C VAL A 84 9.22 8.36 4.31
N SER A 85 8.48 7.28 4.08
CA SER A 85 9.03 5.97 3.76
C SER A 85 8.98 5.69 2.26
N PRO A 86 10.03 5.06 1.68
CA PRO A 86 10.02 4.63 0.27
C PRO A 86 9.09 3.42 0.01
N ILE A 87 8.59 2.79 1.07
CA ILE A 87 7.69 1.65 1.02
C ILE A 87 6.32 2.11 1.51
N LEU A 88 5.29 1.93 0.67
CA LEU A 88 3.91 2.26 0.98
C LEU A 88 3.17 1.03 1.53
N GLU A 89 3.55 0.60 2.73
CA GLU A 89 2.94 -0.54 3.43
C GLU A 89 2.74 -0.22 4.91
N GLY A 90 1.65 -0.72 5.48
CA GLY A 90 1.28 -0.45 6.87
C GLY A 90 0.79 0.98 7.06
N PHE A 91 1.33 1.66 8.06
CA PHE A 91 1.03 3.06 8.35
C PHE A 91 2.14 3.93 7.77
N VAL A 92 1.76 4.81 6.85
CA VAL A 92 2.70 5.71 6.16
C VAL A 92 2.35 7.15 6.45
N ILE A 93 3.33 7.90 6.95
CA ILE A 93 3.21 9.33 7.16
C ILE A 93 3.48 10.05 5.83
N LEU A 94 2.54 10.88 5.43
CA LEU A 94 2.62 11.75 4.27
C LEU A 94 2.92 13.18 4.72
N LYS A 95 3.86 13.82 4.04
CA LYS A 95 4.15 15.25 4.19
C LYS A 95 3.60 16.01 3.00
N VAL A 96 3.13 17.22 3.23
CA VAL A 96 2.77 18.13 2.14
C VAL A 96 4.04 18.48 1.37
N ASN A 97 3.99 18.36 0.05
CA ASN A 97 5.11 18.70 -0.81
C ASN A 97 5.24 20.24 -0.91
N PRO A 98 6.34 20.85 -0.46
CA PRO A 98 6.53 22.31 -0.52
C PRO A 98 6.71 22.83 -1.95
N GLU A 99 7.10 21.98 -2.91
CA GLU A 99 7.28 22.32 -4.32
C GLU A 99 5.99 22.14 -5.14
N TYR A 100 4.90 21.68 -4.50
CA TYR A 100 3.62 21.49 -5.18
C TYR A 100 2.97 22.83 -5.48
N ARG A 101 3.05 23.25 -6.74
CA ARG A 101 2.22 24.34 -7.27
C ARG A 101 0.94 23.73 -7.81
N ASP A 102 -0.20 24.21 -7.29
CA ASP A 102 -1.51 24.02 -7.90
C ASP A 102 -1.48 24.79 -9.23
N ASP A 103 -1.02 24.13 -10.29
CA ASP A 103 -1.14 24.64 -11.66
C ASP A 103 -2.60 24.41 -12.06
N HIS A 104 -3.37 25.50 -11.97
CA HIS A 104 -4.80 25.56 -12.25
C HIS A 104 -5.09 25.46 -13.75
#